data_AF-A0A176YI64-F1
#
_entry.id   AF-A0A176YI64-F1
#
_cell.length_a   1.000
_cell.length_b   1.000
_cell.length_c   1.000
_cell.angle_alpha   90.00
_cell.angle_beta   90.00
_cell.angle_gamma   90.00
#
_symmetry.space_group_name_H-M   'P 1'
#
loop_
_entity.id
_entity.type
_entity.pdbx_description
1 polymer ?
#
loop_
_entity_poly.entity_id
_entity_poly.type
_entity_poly.pdbx_seq_one_letter_code
_entity_poly.pdbx_strand_id
1 'polypeptide(L)'
;MDNRPGAGGNIGSDAEARSARDSYTLPLATVATHGINASLYKNLPNDPVKDLAPVSLVASSPSVLEVNRLLPINSVSELIAYAKQNLANVEGLQCYTVAAW
;
A
#
# COMPACT_ATOMS: atom_id res chain seq x y z
N MET A 1 -7.90 -2.13 19.65
CA MET A 1 -7.69 -1.79 18.23
C MET A 1 -8.22 -0.39 18.03
N ASP A 2 -7.40 0.49 17.48
CA ASP A 2 -7.70 1.92 17.31
C ASP A 2 -7.31 2.34 15.90
N ASN A 3 -8.30 2.40 14.99
CA ASN A 3 -8.07 2.63 13.57
C ASN A 3 -8.06 4.12 13.25
N ARG A 4 -6.93 4.62 12.74
CA ARG A 4 -6.75 6.00 12.29
C ARG A 4 -6.51 6.07 10.77
N PRO A 5 -7.55 5.94 9.92
CA PRO A 5 -7.39 5.94 8.47
C PRO A 5 -7.14 7.35 7.91
N GLY A 6 -6.65 7.41 6.66
CA GLY A 6 -6.49 8.64 5.89
C GLY A 6 -5.06 8.91 5.42
N ALA A 7 -4.92 9.69 4.35
CA ALA A 7 -3.64 10.06 3.73
C ALA A 7 -2.71 8.87 3.45
N GLY A 8 -3.24 7.75 2.91
CA GLY A 8 -2.45 6.54 2.66
C GLY A 8 -1.88 5.89 3.92
N GLY A 9 -2.48 6.13 5.09
CA GLY A 9 -2.04 5.63 6.40
C GLY A 9 -1.17 6.61 7.19
N ASN A 10 -0.78 7.76 6.61
CA ASN A 10 0.12 8.71 7.26
C ASN A 10 -0.44 9.33 8.55
N ILE A 11 -1.77 9.46 8.68
CA ILE A 11 -2.39 9.99 9.91
C ILE A 11 -2.15 9.05 11.09
N GLY A 12 -2.35 7.74 10.87
CA GLY A 12 -2.06 6.73 11.87
C GLY A 12 -0.57 6.69 12.20
N SER A 13 0.28 6.65 11.17
CA SER A 13 1.73 6.56 11.37
C SER A 13 2.33 7.76 12.10
N ASP A 14 1.85 8.99 11.89
CA ASP A 14 2.32 10.17 12.65
C ASP A 14 1.89 10.09 14.13
N ALA A 15 0.64 9.71 14.39
CA ALA A 15 0.15 9.55 15.76
C ALA A 15 0.94 8.47 16.51
N GLU A 16 1.29 7.37 15.83
CA GLU A 16 2.10 6.29 16.37
C GLU A 16 3.56 6.72 16.61
N ALA A 17 4.17 7.46 15.69
CA ALA A 17 5.53 7.99 15.84
C ALA A 17 5.65 8.97 17.01
N ARG A 18 4.58 9.69 17.35
CA ARG A 18 4.50 10.64 18.48
C ARG A 18 4.03 10.00 19.79
N SER A 19 3.63 8.73 19.76
CA SER A 19 3.12 8.04 20.95
C SER A 19 4.22 7.87 22.01
N ALA A 20 3.80 7.59 23.24
CA ALA A 20 4.75 7.22 24.28
C ALA A 20 5.53 5.98 23.82
N ARG A 21 6.85 6.01 23.97
CA ARG A 21 7.74 4.86 23.69
C ARG A 21 7.64 3.83 24.81
N ASP A 22 6.41 3.43 25.12
CA ASP A 22 6.07 2.38 26.04
C ASP A 22 5.74 1.11 25.24
N SER A 23 5.98 -0.06 25.82
CA SER A 23 5.71 -1.34 25.15
C SER A 23 4.21 -1.65 25.01
N TYR A 24 3.34 -0.67 25.28
CA TYR A 24 1.89 -0.81 25.20
C TYR A 24 1.32 -0.28 23.88
N THR A 25 2.06 0.56 23.16
CA THR A 25 1.66 1.07 21.84
C THR A 25 2.40 0.34 20.73
N LEU A 26 1.70 -0.55 20.03
CA LEU A 26 2.25 -1.33 18.91
C LEU A 26 1.57 -0.93 17.59
N PRO A 27 2.23 -0.13 16.75
CA PRO A 27 1.69 0.27 15.45
C PRO A 27 1.69 -0.88 14.44
N LEU A 28 0.68 -0.90 13.57
CA LEU A 28 0.67 -1.79 12.41
C LEU A 28 1.16 -1.06 11.17
N ALA A 29 2.42 -1.34 10.82
CA ALA A 29 3.06 -0.84 9.61
C ALA A 29 2.53 -1.56 8.35
N THR A 30 2.40 -0.80 7.26
CA THR A 30 2.09 -1.31 5.91
C THR A 30 3.15 -0.88 4.91
N VAL A 31 3.22 -1.57 3.76
CA VAL A 31 4.11 -1.18 2.64
C VAL A 31 3.87 0.27 2.19
N ALA A 32 2.63 0.75 2.28
CA ALA A 32 2.29 2.14 2.00
C ALA A 32 3.02 3.10 2.97
N THR A 33 2.79 2.93 4.27
CA THR A 33 3.30 3.82 5.31
C THR A 33 4.82 3.79 5.51
N HIS A 34 5.47 2.64 5.29
CA HIS A 34 6.88 2.42 5.60
C HIS A 34 7.78 2.24 4.37
N GLY A 35 7.25 2.51 3.16
CA GLY A 35 8.02 2.42 1.93
C GLY A 35 7.51 3.35 0.84
N ILE A 36 6.25 3.19 0.41
CA ILE A 36 5.73 3.91 -0.76
C ILE A 36 5.50 5.40 -0.46
N ASN A 37 4.97 5.75 0.70
CA ASN A 37 4.62 7.14 0.97
C ASN A 37 5.85 8.07 0.98
N ALA A 38 7.04 7.52 1.28
CA ALA A 38 8.33 8.24 1.20
C ALA A 38 8.69 8.73 -0.20
N SER A 39 8.20 8.06 -1.25
CA SER A 39 8.42 8.48 -2.63
C SER A 39 7.26 9.29 -3.20
N LEU A 40 6.04 9.14 -2.67
CA LEU A 40 4.84 9.80 -3.19
C LEU A 40 4.52 11.14 -2.53
N TYR A 41 4.74 11.28 -1.23
CA TYR A 41 4.42 12.50 -0.50
C TYR A 41 5.66 13.37 -0.37
N LYS A 42 5.60 14.60 -0.90
CA LYS A 42 6.71 15.57 -0.79
C LYS A 42 7.08 15.86 0.66
N ASN A 43 6.08 15.93 1.53
CA ASN A 43 6.23 16.21 2.95
C ASN A 43 5.53 15.10 3.73
N LEU A 44 6.33 14.26 4.38
CA LEU A 44 5.84 13.27 5.33
C LEU A 44 5.88 13.84 6.75
N PRO A 45 4.88 13.51 7.59
CA PRO A 45 4.82 14.00 8.96
C PRO A 45 5.80 13.27 9.91
N ASN A 46 6.29 12.09 9.53
CA ASN A 46 7.25 11.28 10.29
C ASN A 46 8.34 10.65 9.38
N ASP A 47 9.42 10.16 9.98
CA ASP A 47 10.44 9.33 9.34
C ASP A 47 10.23 7.86 9.74
N PRO A 48 9.70 6.99 8.85
CA PRO A 48 9.39 5.60 9.18
C PRO A 48 10.63 4.74 9.49
N VAL A 49 11.84 5.22 9.16
CA VAL A 49 13.10 4.52 9.46
C VAL A 49 13.68 4.95 10.81
N LYS A 50 13.56 6.22 11.17
CA LYS A 50 14.13 6.76 12.43
C LYS A 50 13.15 6.75 13.60
N ASP A 51 11.88 6.99 13.34
CA ASP A 51 10.91 7.25 14.42
C ASP A 51 10.34 5.95 14.99
N LEU A 52 10.34 4.87 14.20
CA LEU A 52 9.73 3.58 14.54
C LEU A 52 10.79 2.46 14.55
N ALA A 53 10.70 1.58 15.56
CA ALA A 53 11.57 0.41 15.68
C ALA A 53 10.82 -0.84 15.18
N PRO A 54 11.38 -1.62 14.23
CA PRO A 54 10.74 -2.81 13.72
C PRO A 54 10.73 -3.91 14.80
N VAL A 55 9.58 -4.53 15.02
CA VAL A 55 9.42 -5.66 15.95
C VAL A 55 9.42 -6.99 15.20
N SER A 56 8.48 -7.19 14.27
CA SER A 56 8.40 -8.41 13.45
C SER A 56 7.53 -8.17 12.21
N LEU A 57 7.70 -9.02 11.19
CA LEU A 57 6.80 -9.09 10.04
C LEU A 57 5.61 -9.98 10.38
N VAL A 58 4.40 -9.43 10.34
CA VAL A 58 3.17 -10.16 10.71
C VAL A 58 2.57 -10.90 9.51
N ALA A 59 2.61 -10.29 8.32
CA ALA A 59 2.09 -10.87 7.10
C ALA A 59 2.80 -10.31 5.87
N SER A 60 2.87 -11.09 4.79
CA SER A 60 3.33 -10.67 3.48
C SER A 60 2.37 -11.21 2.43
N SER A 61 2.05 -10.38 1.43
CA SER A 61 1.05 -10.71 0.43
C SER A 61 1.52 -10.21 -0.94
N PRO A 62 1.58 -11.09 -1.96
CA PRO A 62 1.98 -10.68 -3.30
C PRO A 62 0.87 -9.85 -3.95
N SER A 63 1.28 -8.82 -4.71
CA SER A 63 0.36 -8.15 -5.62
C SER A 63 0.18 -8.98 -6.88
N VAL A 64 -1.06 -9.17 -7.31
CA VAL A 64 -1.41 -9.87 -8.53
C VAL A 64 -2.04 -8.90 -9.52
N LEU A 65 -1.83 -9.21 -10.80
CA LEU A 65 -2.46 -8.49 -11.89
C LEU A 65 -3.76 -9.20 -12.26
N GLU A 66 -4.88 -8.51 -12.08
CA GLU A 66 -6.20 -9.02 -12.46
C GLU A 66 -6.80 -8.19 -13.59
N VAL A 67 -7.52 -8.88 -14.48
CA VAL A 67 -8.26 -8.26 -15.57
C VAL A 67 -9.74 -8.55 -15.39
N ASN A 68 -10.59 -7.58 -15.72
CA ASN A 68 -12.03 -7.81 -15.74
C ASN A 68 -12.34 -8.96 -16.73
N ARG A 69 -13.11 -9.96 -16.27
CA ARG A 69 -13.46 -11.16 -17.07
C ARG A 69 -14.18 -10.85 -18.39
N LEU A 70 -14.78 -9.66 -18.52
CA LEU A 70 -15.43 -9.21 -19.76
C LEU A 70 -14.43 -8.75 -20.83
N LEU A 71 -13.18 -8.50 -20.46
CA LEU A 71 -12.13 -8.15 -21.40
C LEU A 71 -11.54 -9.42 -22.02
N PRO A 72 -11.38 -9.50 -23.36
CA PRO A 72 -10.79 -10.66 -24.02
C PRO A 72 -9.26 -10.62 -23.91
N ILE A 73 -8.74 -10.59 -22.68
CA ILE A 73 -7.32 -10.49 -22.36
C ILE A 73 -6.93 -11.74 -21.55
N ASN A 74 -6.07 -12.57 -22.12
CA ASN A 74 -5.62 -13.82 -21.51
C ASN A 74 -4.10 -13.85 -21.24
N SER A 75 -3.40 -12.77 -21.60
CA SER A 75 -1.96 -12.65 -21.40
C SER A 75 -1.54 -11.23 -21.04
N VAL A 76 -0.38 -11.10 -20.38
CA VAL A 76 0.23 -9.80 -20.06
C VAL A 76 0.53 -9.01 -21.35
N SER A 77 0.92 -9.69 -22.43
CA SER A 77 1.16 -9.06 -23.73
C SER A 77 -0.10 -8.44 -24.32
N GLU A 78 -1.23 -9.16 -24.26
CA GLU A 78 -2.55 -8.64 -24.67
C GLU A 78 -2.98 -7.46 -23.81
N LEU A 79 -2.72 -7.54 -22.49
CA LEU A 79 -3.00 -6.43 -21.59
C LEU A 79 -2.23 -5.17 -21.96
N ILE A 80 -0.92 -5.29 -22.21
CA ILE A 80 -0.08 -4.15 -22.58
C ILE A 80 -0.56 -3.55 -23.91
N ALA A 81 -0.90 -4.40 -24.89
CA ALA A 81 -1.44 -3.95 -26.16
C ALA A 81 -2.76 -3.19 -25.99
N TYR A 82 -3.68 -3.73 -25.18
CA TYR A 82 -4.95 -3.10 -24.86
C TYR A 82 -4.77 -1.75 -24.14
N ALA A 83 -3.91 -1.69 -23.12
CA ALA A 83 -3.64 -0.47 -22.36
C ALA A 83 -3.04 0.64 -23.22
N LYS A 84 -2.12 0.31 -24.14
CA LYS A 84 -1.55 1.27 -25.10
C LYS A 84 -2.58 1.85 -26.06
N GLN A 85 -3.59 1.06 -26.45
CA GLN A 85 -4.66 1.50 -27.33
C GLN A 85 -5.74 2.31 -26.58
N ASN A 86 -5.90 2.07 -25.28
CA ASN A 86 -6.97 2.65 -24.45
C ASN A 86 -6.42 3.51 -23.30
N LEU A 87 -5.38 4.31 -23.56
CA LEU A 87 -4.67 5.14 -22.57
C LEU A 87 -5.57 6.05 -21.71
N ALA A 88 -6.75 6.45 -22.21
CA ALA A 88 -7.71 7.28 -21.48
C ALA A 88 -8.74 6.48 -20.65
N ASN A 89 -8.95 5.18 -20.95
CA ASN A 89 -10.05 4.37 -20.41
C ASN A 89 -9.54 3.00 -19.90
N VAL A 90 -8.55 3.00 -19.01
CA VAL A 90 -8.08 1.80 -18.28
C VAL A 90 -8.90 1.49 -17.01
N GLU A 91 -10.09 2.08 -16.90
CA GLU A 91 -11.03 1.78 -15.80
C GLU A 91 -11.44 0.30 -15.85
N GLY A 92 -10.97 -0.48 -14.87
CA GLY A 92 -11.22 -1.93 -14.80
C GLY A 92 -9.96 -2.79 -14.78
N LEU A 93 -8.77 -2.19 -14.93
CA LEU A 93 -7.51 -2.84 -14.59
C LEU A 93 -7.15 -2.51 -13.15
N GLN A 94 -7.24 -3.51 -12.29
CA GLN A 94 -6.94 -3.36 -10.89
C GLN A 94 -5.77 -4.26 -10.52
N CYS A 95 -4.72 -3.62 -10.00
CA CYS A 95 -3.66 -4.31 -9.30
C CYS A 95 -4.17 -4.58 -7.89
N TYR A 96 -4.63 -5.80 -7.65
CA TYR A 96 -5.11 -6.21 -6.34
C TYR A 96 -4.00 -6.96 -5.60
N THR A 97 -3.96 -6.80 -4.28
CA THR A 97 -3.11 -7.63 -3.43
C THR A 97 -3.97 -8.78 -2.94
N VAL A 98 -3.65 -10.03 -3.33
CA VAL A 98 -4.34 -11.19 -2.76
C VAL A 98 -3.74 -11.43 -1.39
N ALA A 99 -4.48 -11.04 -0.36
CA ALA A 99 -4.11 -11.38 1.00
C ALA A 99 -4.22 -12.90 1.16
N ALA A 100 -3.07 -13.58 1.00
CA ALA A 100 -2.93 -14.97 1.41
C ALA A 100 -2.81 -14.96 2.93
N TRP A 101 -3.91 -15.29 3.60
CA TRP A 101 -3.94 -15.65 5.01
C TRP A 101 -3.95 -17.17 5.12
#